data_AF-A0A538EU19-F1
#
_entry.id   AF-A0A538EU19-F1
#
_cell.length_a   1.000
_cell.length_b   1.000
_cell.length_c   1.000
_cell.angle_alpha   90.00
_cell.angle_beta   90.00
_cell.angle_gamma   90.00
#
_symmetry.space_group_name_H-M   'P 1'
#
loop_
_entity.id
_entity.type
_entity.pdbx_description
1 polymer ?
#
loop_
_entity_poly.entity_id
_entity_poly.type
_entity_poly.pdbx_seq_one_letter_code
_entity_poly.pdbx_strand_id
1 'polypeptide(L)' 'MSKRTQPTCDDCYFRRAGLCALSPEVPCPTFRLHSRGSLVPPRQPRLVPRPLTGAFRAA' A
#
# COMPACT_ATOMS: atom_id res chain seq x y z
N MET A 1 -18.85 -24.91 -7.44
CA MET A 1 -18.63 -23.45 -7.31
C MET A 1 -18.05 -23.18 -5.94
N SER A 2 -16.72 -23.06 -5.82
CA SER A 2 -16.07 -22.85 -4.52
C SER A 2 -16.52 -21.50 -3.96
N LYS A 3 -17.21 -21.49 -2.82
CA LYS A 3 -17.60 -20.26 -2.10
C LYS A 3 -16.33 -19.45 -1.86
N ARG A 4 -16.15 -18.34 -2.56
CA ARG A 4 -15.13 -17.34 -2.21
C ARG A 4 -15.60 -16.70 -0.91
N THR A 5 -14.96 -17.09 0.19
CA THR A 5 -15.10 -16.40 1.47
C THR A 5 -14.76 -14.93 1.25
N GLN A 6 -15.61 -14.01 1.73
CA GLN A 6 -15.28 -12.59 1.65
C GLN A 6 -14.01 -12.34 2.48
N PRO A 7 -13.06 -11.55 1.95
CA PRO A 7 -11.85 -11.23 2.69
C PRO A 7 -12.21 -10.44 3.96
N THR A 8 -11.56 -10.74 5.07
CA THR A 8 -11.71 -9.98 6.32
C THR A 8 -10.43 -9.22 6.66
N CYS A 9 -10.48 -8.34 7.68
CA CYS A 9 -9.26 -7.66 8.14
C CYS A 9 -8.20 -8.65 8.66
N ASP A 10 -8.58 -9.86 9.08
CA ASP A 10 -7.65 -10.90 9.53
C ASP A 10 -6.82 -11.50 8.38
N ASP A 11 -7.27 -11.35 7.15
CA ASP A 11 -6.51 -11.70 5.94
C ASP A 11 -5.55 -10.58 5.50
N CYS A 12 -5.60 -9.41 6.15
CA CYS A 12 -4.77 -8.27 5.81
C CYS A 12 -3.35 -8.44 6.34
N TYR A 13 -2.36 -8.16 5.48
CA TYR A 13 -0.94 -8.14 5.83
C TYR A 13 -0.66 -7.27 7.07
N PHE A 14 -1.23 -6.06 7.14
CA PHE A 14 -0.97 -5.14 8.25
C PHE A 14 -1.48 -5.66 9.59
N ARG A 15 -2.62 -6.36 9.63
CA ARG A 15 -3.16 -6.93 10.87
C ARG A 15 -2.32 -8.12 11.34
N ARG A 16 -1.95 -9.02 10.43
CA ARG A 16 -1.06 -10.16 10.74
C ARG A 16 0.34 -9.72 11.15
N ALA A 17 0.82 -8.59 10.64
CA ALA A 17 2.10 -8.00 11.02
C ALA A 17 2.04 -7.10 12.27
N GLY A 18 0.87 -6.89 12.90
CA GLY A 18 0.73 -6.01 14.05
C GLY A 18 0.89 -4.51 13.73
N LEU A 19 0.81 -4.12 12.46
CA LEU A 19 0.98 -2.76 11.96
C LEU A 19 -0.36 -2.04 11.68
N CYS A 20 -1.49 -2.72 11.88
CA CYS A 20 -2.80 -2.14 11.65
C CYS A 20 -3.22 -1.28 12.84
N ALA A 21 -3.33 0.02 12.64
CA ALA A 21 -3.83 0.96 13.65
C ALA A 21 -5.36 1.00 13.76
N LEU A 22 -6.06 0.33 12.82
CA LEU A 22 -7.52 0.33 12.76
C LEU A 22 -8.09 -0.94 13.40
N SER A 23 -9.24 -0.80 14.05
CA SER A 23 -10.08 -1.92 14.53
C SER A 23 -11.39 -2.04 13.72
N PRO A 24 -11.35 -2.25 12.39
CA PRO A 24 -12.55 -2.36 11.60
C PRO A 24 -13.08 -3.80 11.61
N GLU A 25 -14.41 -3.95 11.63
CA GLU A 25 -15.07 -5.25 11.40
C GLU A 25 -15.07 -5.67 9.92
N VAL A 26 -14.70 -4.75 9.03
CA VAL A 26 -14.60 -4.92 7.58
C VAL A 26 -13.15 -4.77 7.12
N PRO A 27 -12.77 -5.21 5.90
CA PRO A 27 -11.45 -4.94 5.34
C PRO A 27 -11.11 -3.45 5.42
N CYS A 28 -9.91 -3.13 5.92
CA CYS A 28 -9.47 -1.75 6.03
C CYS A 28 -9.28 -1.12 4.63
N PRO A 29 -9.39 0.21 4.49
CA PRO A 29 -9.17 0.88 3.20
C PRO A 29 -7.75 0.67 2.64
N THR A 30 -6.80 0.33 3.51
CA THR A 30 -5.43 -0.03 3.16
C THR A 30 -5.24 -1.54 2.95
N PHE A 31 -6.31 -2.33 2.82
CA PHE A 31 -6.25 -3.79 2.73
C PHE A 31 -5.23 -4.26 1.68
N ARG A 32 -4.34 -5.14 2.11
CA ARG A 32 -3.39 -5.86 1.26
C ARG A 32 -3.43 -7.31 1.68
N LEU A 33 -3.73 -8.20 0.74
CA LEU A 33 -3.81 -9.64 1.02
C LEU A 33 -2.46 -10.13 1.56
N HIS A 34 -2.47 -10.83 2.67
CA HIS A 34 -1.28 -11.50 3.18
C HIS A 34 -0.98 -12.73 2.31
N SER A 35 0.06 -12.65 1.47
CA SER A 35 0.56 -13.75 0.65
C SER A 35 1.94 -14.20 1.14
N ARG A 36 2.40 -15.37 0.65
CA ARG A 36 3.77 -15.85 0.92
C ARG A 36 4.77 -14.92 0.21
N GLY A 37 5.19 -13.86 0.89
CA GLY A 37 6.07 -12.81 0.38
C GLY A 37 6.03 -11.54 1.24
N SER A 38 6.77 -10.51 0.83
CA SER A 38 6.69 -9.17 1.42
C SER A 38 5.76 -8.27 0.61
N LEU A 39 5.41 -7.10 1.15
CA LEU A 39 4.78 -6.05 0.36
C LEU A 39 5.72 -5.61 -0.77
N VAL A 40 5.34 -5.91 -2.01
CA VAL A 40 6.09 -5.48 -3.19
C VAL A 40 5.55 -4.11 -3.60
N PRO A 41 6.39 -3.05 -3.58
CA PRO A 41 5.96 -1.75 -4.09
C PRO A 41 5.64 -1.85 -5.59
N PRO A 42 4.65 -1.08 -6.07
CA PRO A 42 4.40 -1.02 -7.50
C PRO A 42 5.64 -0.50 -8.24
N ARG A 43 5.80 -0.87 -9.51
CA ARG A 43 6.89 -0.35 -10.33
C ARG A 43 6.78 1.17 -10.43
N GLN A 44 7.74 1.87 -9.86
CA GLN A 44 7.77 3.33 -9.89
C GLN A 44 7.87 3.82 -11.35
N PRO A 45 7.02 4.77 -11.78
CA PRO A 45 7.15 5.40 -13.10
C PRO A 45 8.50 6.11 -13.25
N ARG A 46 8.99 6.22 -14.49
CA ARG A 46 10.19 7.03 -14.76
C ARG A 46 9.95 8.49 -14.40
N LEU A 47 10.95 9.12 -13.79
CA LEU A 47 10.92 10.55 -13.50
C LEU A 47 10.86 11.33 -14.82
N VAL A 48 10.00 12.34 -14.87
CA VAL A 48 9.92 13.28 -15.99
C VAL A 48 10.77 14.50 -15.63
N PRO A 49 11.86 14.79 -16.36
CA PRO A 49 12.63 16.00 -16.15
C PRO A 49 11.74 17.23 -16.34
N ARG A 50 11.77 18.16 -15.39
CA ARG A 50 11.11 19.46 -15.50
C ARG A 50 12.17 20.53 -15.72
N PRO A 51 11.91 21.54 -16.58
CA PRO A 51 12.82 22.66 -16.73
C PRO A 51 12.94 23.39 -15.39
N LEU A 52 14.19 23.72 -15.02
CA LEU A 52 14.47 24.57 -13.87
C LEU A 52 14.11 26.02 -14.23
N THR A 53 12.82 26.35 -14.28
CA THR A 53 12.36 27.74 -14.42
C THR A 53 12.43 28.41 -13.06
N GLY A 54 13.60 28.93 -12.74
CA GLY A 54 13.87 29.65 -11.51
C GLY A 54 15.36 29.64 -11.28
N ALA A 55 16.00 30.78 -11.53
CA ALA A 55 17.37 31.00 -11.08
C ALA A 55 17.39 30.71 -9.58
N PHE A 56 18.02 29.60 -9.19
CA PHE A 56 18.35 29.35 -7.80
C PHE A 56 19.31 30.49 -7.42
N ARG A 57 18.78 31.56 -6.83
CA ARG A 57 19.61 32.62 -6.27
C ARG A 57 20.25 32.03 -5.03
N ALA A 58 21.49 31.56 -5.19
CA ALA A 58 22.39 31.38 -4.07
C ALA A 58 22.52 32.74 -3.36
N ALA A 59 22.21 32.76 -2.07
CA ALA A 59 22.43 33.91 -1.19
C ALA A 59 23.92 34.04 -0.85
#